data_AF-A0A2V7MSJ4-F1
#
_entry.id   AF-A0A2V7MSJ4-F1
#
_cell.length_a   1.000
_cell.length_b   1.000
_cell.length_c   1.000
_cell.angle_alpha   90.00
_cell.angle_beta   90.00
_cell.angle_gamma   90.00
#
_symmetry.space_group_name_H-M   'P 1'
#
loop_
_entity.id
_entity.type
_entity.pdbx_description
1 polymer ?
#
loop_
_entity_poly.entity_id
_entity_poly.type
_entity_poly.pdbx_seq_one_letter_code
_entity_poly.pdbx_strand_id
1 'polypeptide(L)'
;MRLLPWRAALPARDVTDRAVVERMAGGDHAAVRELLARYRSTVYAAAYAALVDPEQAEAVVAGTFEQAWRNAARFLSSHGSVSGWLTHLTRLNVAALAAGWPPT
;
A
#
# COMPACT_ATOMS: atom_id res chain seq x y z
N MET A 1 -13.20 -7.05 35.96
CA MET A 1 -13.16 -5.93 34.99
C MET A 1 -11.71 -5.60 34.69
N ARG A 2 -11.25 -5.80 33.44
CA ARG A 2 -9.87 -5.50 33.03
C ARG A 2 -9.94 -4.64 31.76
N LEU A 3 -9.74 -3.33 31.91
CA LEU A 3 -9.47 -2.43 30.79
C LEU A 3 -7.97 -2.51 30.53
N LEU A 4 -7.56 -3.27 29.51
CA LEU A 4 -6.25 -3.09 28.91
C LEU A 4 -6.43 -2.08 27.76
N PRO A 5 -5.70 -0.96 27.73
CA PRO A 5 -5.77 -0.03 26.62
C PRO A 5 -5.17 -0.74 25.40
N TRP A 6 -6.02 -1.10 24.45
CA TRP A 6 -5.65 -1.66 23.15
C TRP A 6 -4.97 -0.60 22.28
N ARG A 7 -4.00 0.16 22.80
CA ARG A 7 -3.01 0.82 21.96
C ARG A 7 -1.95 -0.23 21.66
N ALA A 8 -2.26 -1.19 20.79
CA ALA A 8 -1.21 -2.06 20.26
C ALA A 8 -0.14 -1.15 19.66
N ALA A 9 1.04 -1.10 20.28
CA ALA A 9 2.18 -0.43 19.69
C ALA A 9 2.41 -1.08 18.34
N LEU A 10 2.46 -0.29 17.27
CA LEU A 10 2.78 -0.80 15.94
C LEU A 10 4.13 -1.53 16.02
N PRO A 11 4.28 -2.70 15.39
CA PRO A 11 5.58 -3.38 15.35
C PRO A 11 6.62 -2.45 14.73
N ALA A 12 7.90 -2.58 15.12
CA ALA A 12 8.95 -1.64 14.71
C ALA A 12 9.02 -1.40 13.20
N ARG A 13 8.78 -2.44 12.40
CA ARG A 13 8.69 -2.32 10.94
C ARG A 13 7.55 -1.39 10.50
N ASP A 14 6.35 -1.55 11.04
CA ASP A 14 5.22 -0.67 10.75
C ASP A 14 5.52 0.78 11.19
N VAL A 15 6.25 1.01 12.29
CA VAL A 15 6.71 2.35 12.68
C VAL A 15 7.65 2.92 11.61
N THR A 16 8.61 2.13 11.13
CA THR A 16 9.53 2.57 10.07
C THR A 16 8.84 2.78 8.72
N ASP A 17 7.80 2.01 8.40
CA ASP A 17 7.03 2.16 7.17
C ASP A 17 6.12 3.38 7.25
N ARG A 18 5.52 3.62 8.42
CA ARG A 18 4.69 4.80 8.65
C ARG A 18 5.48 6.10 8.54
N ALA A 19 6.72 6.13 9.02
CA ALA A 19 7.63 7.27 8.83
C ALA A 19 7.93 7.53 7.33
N VAL A 20 8.02 6.50 6.50
CA VAL A 20 8.15 6.67 5.04
C VAL A 20 6.87 7.29 4.46
N VAL A 21 5.69 6.85 4.91
CA VAL A 21 4.40 7.41 4.48
C VAL A 21 4.20 8.86 4.96
N GLU A 22 4.71 9.23 6.13
CA GLU A 22 4.74 10.64 6.60
C GLU A 22 5.50 11.53 5.63
N ARG A 23 6.68 11.09 5.17
CA ARG A 23 7.44 11.84 4.15
C ARG A 23 6.72 11.89 2.81
N MET A 24 6.05 10.81 2.41
CA MET A 24 5.21 10.81 1.20
C MET A 24 4.11 11.88 1.29
N ALA A 25 3.41 11.96 2.43
CA ALA A 25 2.39 12.98 2.65
C ALA A 25 2.94 14.41 2.64
N GLY A 26 4.22 14.58 2.99
CA GLY A 26 4.97 15.84 2.89
C GLY A 26 5.51 16.17 1.50
N GLY A 27 5.26 15.34 0.48
CA GLY A 27 5.72 15.60 -0.89
C GLY A 27 7.11 15.05 -1.24
N ASP A 28 7.72 14.24 -0.38
CA ASP A 28 9.00 13.57 -0.68
C ASP A 28 8.80 12.40 -1.67
N HIS A 29 9.02 12.65 -2.95
CA HIS A 29 8.93 11.62 -3.99
C HIS A 29 9.95 10.48 -3.83
N ALA A 30 11.06 10.68 -3.11
CA ALA A 30 12.00 9.60 -2.86
C ALA A 30 11.43 8.56 -1.88
N ALA A 31 10.54 8.98 -0.97
CA ALA A 31 9.87 8.09 -0.03
C ALA A 31 8.97 7.04 -0.73
N VAL A 32 8.36 7.39 -1.88
CA VAL A 32 7.60 6.41 -2.68
C VAL A 32 8.51 5.29 -3.18
N ARG A 33 9.71 5.63 -3.66
CA ARG A 33 10.68 4.63 -4.15
C ARG A 33 11.16 3.73 -3.03
N GLU A 34 11.35 4.27 -1.83
CA GLU A 34 11.71 3.49 -0.65
C GLU A 34 10.59 2.51 -0.27
N LEU A 35 9.34 2.98 -0.21
CA LEU A 35 8.21 2.11 0.10
C LEU A 35 8.02 1.03 -0.98
N LEU A 36 8.20 1.41 -2.24
CA LEU A 36 8.17 0.49 -3.37
C LEU A 36 9.25 -0.58 -3.23
N ALA A 37 10.51 -0.22 -2.97
CA ALA A 37 11.58 -1.19 -2.77
C ALA A 37 11.28 -2.19 -1.64
N ARG A 38 10.61 -1.75 -0.57
CA ARG A 38 10.25 -2.59 0.58
C ARG A 38 9.09 -3.57 0.31
N TYR A 39 8.16 -3.22 -0.58
CA TYR A 39 6.88 -3.91 -0.74
C TYR A 39 6.59 -4.43 -2.16
N ARG A 40 7.42 -4.08 -3.15
CA ARG A 40 7.21 -4.46 -4.56
C ARG A 40 6.96 -5.95 -4.72
N SER A 41 7.80 -6.80 -4.12
CA SER A 41 7.68 -8.25 -4.25
C SER A 41 6.36 -8.78 -3.70
N THR A 42 5.90 -8.29 -2.55
CA THR A 42 4.64 -8.68 -1.94
C THR A 42 3.43 -8.23 -2.77
N VAL A 43 3.42 -6.98 -3.22
CA VAL A 43 2.35 -6.44 -4.06
C VAL A 43 2.29 -7.17 -5.40
N TYR A 44 3.44 -7.38 -6.04
CA TYR A 44 3.55 -8.11 -7.30
C TYR A 44 3.05 -9.55 -7.15
N ALA A 45 3.51 -10.28 -6.13
CA ALA A 45 3.09 -11.67 -5.91
C ALA A 45 1.57 -11.77 -5.70
N ALA A 46 0.98 -10.85 -4.93
CA ALA A 46 -0.46 -10.82 -4.71
C ALA A 46 -1.25 -10.51 -5.99
N ALA A 47 -0.78 -9.55 -6.80
CA ALA A 47 -1.40 -9.20 -8.07
C ALA A 47 -1.29 -10.35 -9.09
N TYR A 48 -0.09 -10.93 -9.24
CA TYR A 48 0.16 -12.04 -10.14
C TYR A 48 -0.63 -13.30 -9.76
N ALA A 49 -0.78 -13.58 -8.47
CA ALA A 49 -1.63 -14.69 -8.01
C ALA A 49 -3.11 -14.51 -8.39
N ALA A 50 -3.59 -13.27 -8.54
CA ALA A 50 -4.97 -12.99 -8.89
C ALA A 50 -5.22 -12.92 -10.41
N LEU A 51 -4.26 -12.39 -11.16
CA LEU A 51 -4.43 -12.07 -12.59
C LEU A 51 -3.72 -13.06 -13.52
N VAL A 52 -2.67 -13.73 -13.05
CA VAL A 52 -1.83 -14.67 -13.83
C VAL A 52 -1.29 -14.03 -15.13
N ASP A 53 -1.06 -12.72 -15.08
CA ASP A 53 -0.58 -11.89 -16.19
C ASP A 53 0.52 -10.96 -15.64
N PRO A 54 1.79 -11.09 -16.11
CA PRO A 54 2.88 -10.26 -15.65
C PRO A 54 2.69 -8.76 -15.93
N GLU A 55 2.12 -8.39 -17.09
CA GLU A 55 1.93 -7.00 -17.48
C GLU A 55 0.88 -6.34 -16.59
N GLN A 56 -0.25 -7.03 -16.36
CA GLN A 56 -1.27 -6.53 -15.45
C GLN A 56 -0.78 -6.51 -14.00
N ALA A 57 0.06 -7.46 -13.59
CA ALA A 57 0.65 -7.43 -12.24
C ALA A 57 1.56 -6.21 -12.03
N GLU A 58 2.39 -5.85 -13.01
CA GLU A 58 3.18 -4.61 -12.96
C GLU A 58 2.29 -3.36 -12.96
N ALA A 59 1.19 -3.36 -13.74
CA ALA A 59 0.22 -2.27 -13.73
C ALA A 59 -0.44 -2.09 -12.35
N VAL A 60 -0.81 -3.20 -11.68
CA VAL A 60 -1.33 -3.17 -10.30
C VAL A 60 -0.29 -2.64 -9.32
N VAL A 61 0.99 -3.02 -9.46
CA VAL A 61 2.07 -2.47 -8.63
C VAL A 61 2.12 -0.94 -8.80
N ALA A 62 2.20 -0.45 -10.04
CA ALA A 62 2.24 0.98 -10.32
C ALA A 62 1.01 1.72 -9.75
N GLY A 63 -0.20 1.24 -10.04
CA GLY A 63 -1.45 1.83 -9.57
C GLY A 63 -1.58 1.81 -8.05
N THR A 64 -1.10 0.75 -7.39
CA THR A 64 -1.10 0.65 -5.93
C THR A 64 -0.23 1.72 -5.29
N PHE A 65 1.00 1.92 -5.77
CA PHE A 65 1.90 2.93 -5.19
C PHE A 65 1.50 4.36 -5.56
N GLU A 66 0.92 4.56 -6.74
CA GLU A 66 0.34 5.85 -7.14
C GLU A 66 -0.86 6.21 -6.25
N GLN A 67 -1.77 5.25 -6.02
CA GLN A 67 -2.90 5.43 -5.10
C GLN A 67 -2.44 5.59 -3.64
N ALA A 68 -1.36 4.93 -3.24
CA ALA A 68 -0.75 5.12 -1.93
C ALA A 68 -0.24 6.56 -1.75
N TRP A 69 0.47 7.11 -2.75
CA TRP A 69 0.89 8.51 -2.73
C TRP A 69 -0.28 9.47 -2.55
N ARG A 70 -1.32 9.35 -3.39
CA ARG A 70 -2.51 10.23 -3.33
C ARG A 70 -3.23 10.16 -1.98
N ASN A 71 -3.21 9.00 -1.32
CA ASN A 71 -3.94 8.75 -0.08
C ASN A 71 -3.06 8.78 1.19
N ALA A 72 -1.78 9.13 1.08
CA ALA A 72 -0.81 9.04 2.18
C ALA A 72 -1.28 9.82 3.43
N ALA A 73 -1.67 11.08 3.27
CA ALA A 73 -2.16 11.92 4.37
C ALA A 73 -3.40 11.33 5.06
N ARG A 74 -4.34 10.79 4.27
CA ARG A 74 -5.56 10.15 4.80
C ARG A 74 -5.25 8.86 5.56
N PHE A 75 -4.31 8.05 5.07
CA PHE A 75 -3.88 6.84 5.78
C PHE A 75 -3.26 7.16 7.15
N LEU A 76 -2.49 8.25 7.26
CA LEU A 76 -1.85 8.66 8.51
C LEU A 76 -2.85 9.10 9.60
N SER A 77 -4.10 9.39 9.25
CA SER A 77 -5.18 9.60 10.23
C SER A 77 -5.75 8.29 10.79
N SER A 78 -5.37 7.13 10.24
CA SER A 78 -5.83 5.82 10.68
C SER A 78 -4.82 5.11 11.59
N HIS A 79 -5.27 4.14 12.39
CA HIS A 79 -4.40 3.28 13.19
C HIS A 79 -3.95 2.00 12.45
N GLY A 80 -4.18 1.90 11.14
CA GLY A 80 -3.83 0.72 10.34
C GLY A 80 -2.32 0.59 10.10
N SER A 81 -1.88 -0.63 9.80
CA SER A 81 -0.52 -0.92 9.33
C SER A 81 -0.36 -0.56 7.85
N VAL A 82 0.86 -0.20 7.44
CA VAL A 82 1.16 0.13 6.04
C VAL A 82 1.01 -1.11 5.15
N SER A 83 1.45 -2.27 5.66
CA SER A 83 1.28 -3.57 4.99
C SER A 83 -0.20 -3.91 4.71
N GLY A 84 -1.07 -3.76 5.71
CA GLY A 84 -2.51 -4.01 5.57
C GLY A 84 -3.17 -3.02 4.60
N TRP A 85 -2.75 -1.76 4.64
CA TRP A 85 -3.24 -0.74 3.72
C TRP A 85 -2.81 -0.99 2.27
N LEU A 86 -1.53 -1.29 2.01
CA LEU A 86 -1.06 -1.65 0.67
C LEU A 86 -1.75 -2.91 0.13
N THR A 87 -2.02 -3.89 0.99
CA THR A 87 -2.79 -5.09 0.63
C THR A 87 -4.24 -4.75 0.23
N HIS A 88 -4.87 -3.81 0.94
CA HIS A 88 -6.18 -3.30 0.57
C HIS A 88 -6.16 -2.59 -0.79
N LEU A 89 -5.22 -1.66 -1.01
CA LEU A 89 -5.08 -0.95 -2.28
C LEU A 89 -4.78 -1.89 -3.46
N THR A 90 -3.93 -2.90 -3.25
CA THR A 90 -3.62 -3.92 -4.27
C THR A 90 -4.90 -4.62 -4.74
N ARG A 91 -5.76 -5.05 -3.81
CA ARG A 91 -7.03 -5.70 -4.13
C ARG A 91 -7.99 -4.79 -4.91
N LEU A 92 -8.03 -3.50 -4.57
CA LEU A 92 -8.84 -2.53 -5.31
C LEU A 92 -8.36 -2.37 -6.76
N ASN A 93 -7.04 -2.31 -6.98
CA ASN A 93 -6.46 -2.19 -8.32
C ASN A 93 -6.66 -3.47 -9.15
N VAL A 94 -6.49 -4.65 -8.55
CA VAL A 94 -6.82 -5.95 -9.19
C VAL A 94 -8.29 -5.98 -9.62
N ALA A 95 -9.21 -5.60 -8.72
CA ALA A 95 -10.64 -5.58 -9.03
C ALA A 95 -10.99 -4.59 -10.15
N ALA A 96 -10.32 -3.44 -10.21
CA ALA A 96 -10.51 -2.45 -11.26
C ALA A 96 -10.10 -2.98 -12.64
N LEU A 97 -8.95 -3.66 -12.75
CA LEU A 97 -8.52 -4.28 -14.00
C LEU A 97 -9.44 -5.44 -14.41
N ALA A 98 -9.84 -6.28 -13.46
CA ALA A 98 -10.75 -7.40 -13.72
C ALA A 98 -12.14 -6.94 -14.20
N ALA A 99 -12.57 -5.73 -13.85
CA ALA A 99 -13.80 -5.11 -14.33
C ALA A 99 -13.69 -4.55 -15.77
N GLY A 100 -12.54 -4.67 -16.43
CA GLY A 100 -12.33 -4.23 -17.82
C GLY A 100 -12.00 -2.75 -17.97
N TRP A 101 -11.50 -2.09 -16.91
CA TRP A 101 -11.11 -0.68 -16.95
C TRP A 101 -9.60 -0.49 -17.14
N PRO A 102 -9.16 -0.11 -18.34
CA PRO A 102 -8.14 0.91 -18.52
C PRO A 102 -8.67 2.06 -19.40
N PRO A 103 -8.50 3.34 -19.06
CA PRO A 103 -8.71 4.40 -20.05
C PRO A 103 -7.61 4.25 -21.12
N THR A 104 -8.03 3.95 -22.35
CA THR A 104 -7.23 4.10 -23.56
C THR A 104 -6.83 5.55 -23.78
#